data_AF-A0A5A7XC49-F1
#
_entry.id   AF-A0A5A7XC49-F1
#
_cell.length_a   1.000
_cell.length_b   1.000
_cell.length_c   1.000
_cell.angle_alpha   90.00
_cell.angle_beta   90.00
_cell.angle_gamma   90.00
#
_symmetry.space_group_name_H-M   'P 1'
#
loop_
_entity.id
_entity.type
_entity.pdbx_description
1 polymer ?
#
loop_
_entity_poly.entity_id
_entity_poly.type
_entity_poly.pdbx_seq_one_letter_code
_entity_poly.pdbx_strand_id
1 'polypeptide(L)' 'MTVTVTLPDGGTDEYMRFGDAYVQHRDGRLDVLRRGAKDPHSYESGEWIDVAGDQSRKKTRFWG' A
#
# COMPACT_ATOMS: atom_id res chain seq x y z
N MET A 1 -4.61 12.20 -1.53
CA MET A 1 -3.66 11.89 -2.61
C MET A 1 -4.07 10.58 -3.26
N THR A 2 -3.51 10.21 -4.42
CA THR A 2 -3.59 8.86 -5.01
C THR A 2 -2.40 8.03 -4.51
N VAL A 3 -2.59 6.73 -4.27
CA VAL A 3 -1.47 5.81 -4.02
C VAL A 3 -1.13 5.10 -5.32
N THR A 4 0.14 5.10 -5.70
CA THR A 4 0.66 4.44 -6.91
C THR A 4 1.76 3.48 -6.50
N VAL A 5 1.60 2.20 -6.82
CA VAL A 5 2.57 1.14 -6.55
C VAL A 5 3.25 0.77 -7.85
N THR A 6 4.58 0.81 -7.88
CA THR A 6 5.37 0.36 -9.04
C THR A 6 5.77 -1.09 -8.86
N LEU A 7 5.47 -1.90 -9.86
CA LEU A 7 5.74 -3.34 -9.90
C LEU A 7 7.11 -3.61 -10.56
N PRO A 8 7.74 -4.77 -10.28
CA PRO A 8 9.06 -5.12 -10.83
C PRO A 8 9.10 -5.24 -12.35
N ASP A 9 7.95 -5.51 -12.99
CA ASP A 9 7.80 -5.62 -14.44
C ASP A 9 7.65 -4.25 -15.14
N GLY A 10 7.71 -3.15 -14.37
CA GLY A 10 7.49 -1.79 -14.84
C GLY A 10 6.03 -1.39 -14.90
N GLY A 11 5.11 -2.27 -14.51
CA GLY A 11 3.69 -1.95 -14.32
C GLY A 11 3.46 -1.03 -13.12
N THR A 12 2.29 -0.40 -13.09
CA THR A 12 1.87 0.43 -11.96
C THR A 12 0.42 0.15 -11.60
N ASP A 13 0.18 -0.10 -10.32
CA ASP A 13 -1.16 -0.19 -9.74
C ASP A 13 -1.54 1.13 -9.08
N GLU A 14 -2.65 1.71 -9.52
CA GLU A 14 -3.13 3.01 -9.03
C GLU A 14 -4.40 2.88 -8.18
N TYR A 15 -4.34 3.47 -6.99
CA TYR A 15 -5.40 3.50 -5.99
C TYR A 15 -5.90 4.93 -5.84
N MET A 16 -6.91 5.25 -6.66
CA MET A 16 -7.37 6.62 -6.92
C MET A 16 -8.43 7.13 -5.92
N ARG A 17 -8.72 6.42 -4.82
CA ARG A 17 -9.76 6.89 -3.88
C ARG A 17 -9.15 7.84 -2.87
N PHE A 18 -9.86 8.96 -2.65
CA PHE A 18 -9.46 9.93 -1.64
C PHE A 18 -9.45 9.30 -0.23
N GLY A 19 -8.25 9.25 0.37
CA GLY A 19 -8.01 8.66 1.67
C GLY A 19 -7.46 7.24 1.62
N ASP A 20 -7.16 6.72 0.42
CA ASP A 20 -6.27 5.56 0.29
C ASP A 20 -4.88 5.93 0.81
N ALA A 21 -4.26 4.99 1.51
CA ALA A 21 -2.94 5.16 2.09
C ALA A 21 -2.19 3.84 2.06
N TYR A 22 -0.86 3.87 2.14
CA TYR A 22 -0.06 2.65 2.22
C TYR A 22 0.69 2.52 3.55
N VAL A 23 1.02 1.28 3.90
CA VAL A 23 1.88 0.92 5.03
C VAL A 23 2.99 0.03 4.49
N GLN A 24 4.22 0.49 4.65
CA GLN A 24 5.41 -0.28 4.31
C GLN A 24 5.87 -1.00 5.57
N HIS A 25 5.95 -2.32 5.50
CA HIS A 25 6.36 -3.18 6.60
C HIS A 25 7.87 -3.42 6.58
N ARG A 26 8.44 -3.71 7.75
CA ARG A 26 9.89 -3.93 7.90
C ARG A 26 10.37 -5.24 7.27
N ASP A 27 9.46 -6.18 7.05
CA ASP A 27 9.71 -7.46 6.38
C ASP A 27 9.71 -7.33 4.84
N GLY A 28 9.46 -6.13 4.30
CA GLY A 28 9.40 -5.87 2.86
C GLY A 28 7.99 -5.95 2.27
N ARG A 29 6.96 -6.27 3.06
CA ARG A 29 5.57 -6.25 2.60
C ARG A 29 5.05 -4.82 2.45
N LEU A 30 4.12 -4.61 1.52
CA LEU A 30 3.39 -3.36 1.36
C LEU A 30 1.89 -3.62 1.46
N ASP A 31 1.21 -2.92 2.37
CA ASP A 31 -0.25 -2.96 2.45
C ASP A 31 -0.84 -1.62 2.01
N VAL A 32 -1.72 -1.65 1.01
CA VAL A 32 -2.53 -0.51 0.59
C VAL A 32 -3.89 -0.57 1.28
N LEU A 33 -4.11 0.41 2.15
CA LEU A 33 -5.36 0.64 2.86
C LEU A 33 -6.34 1.38 1.95
N ARG A 34 -7.24 0.64 1.31
CA ARG A 34 -8.28 1.23 0.46
C ARG A 34 -9.47 1.68 1.27
N ARG A 35 -9.85 2.95 1.14
CA ARG A 35 -11.01 3.50 1.84
C ARG A 35 -12.30 2.86 1.32
N GLY A 36 -13.02 2.20 2.21
CA GLY A 36 -14.26 1.48 1.91
C GLY A 36 -14.06 -0.01 1.56
N ALA A 37 -12.81 -0.48 1.48
CA ALA A 37 -12.53 -1.91 1.51
C ALA A 37 -12.41 -2.37 2.97
N LYS A 38 -12.92 -3.57 3.27
CA LYS A 38 -12.78 -4.18 4.59
C LYS A 38 -11.34 -4.64 4.83
N ASP A 39 -10.70 -5.15 3.79
CA ASP A 39 -9.37 -5.73 3.83
C ASP A 39 -8.38 -4.90 2.99
N PRO A 40 -7.13 -4.73 3.47
CA PRO A 40 -6.09 -4.09 2.69
C PRO A 40 -5.73 -4.92 1.45
N HIS A 41 -5.16 -4.27 0.44
CA HIS A 41 -4.50 -4.98 -0.64
C HIS A 41 -3.02 -5.10 -0.30
N SER A 42 -2.50 -6.32 -0.27
CA SER A 42 -1.13 -6.61 0.18
C SER A 42 -0.27 -7.07 -0.98
N TYR A 43 0.96 -6.57 -1.02
CA TYR A 43 2.03 -7.02 -1.89
C TYR A 43 3.14 -7.61 -1.03
N GLU A 44 3.55 -8.84 -1.35
CA GLU A 44 4.69 -9.49 -0.71
C GLU A 44 6.02 -8.82 -1.08
N SER A 45 7.05 -9.13 -0.32
CA SER A 45 8.41 -8.67 -0.62
C SER A 45 8.83 -9.15 -2.01
N GLY A 46 9.10 -8.21 -2.91
CA GLY A 46 9.48 -8.49 -4.30
C GLY A 46 8.32 -8.44 -5.29
N GLU A 47 7.07 -8.28 -4.84
CA GLU A 47 5.92 -8.01 -5.73
C GLU A 47 5.81 -6.52 -6.08
N TRP A 48 6.59 -5.65 -5.44
CA TRP A 48 6.62 -4.22 -5.67
C TRP A 48 8.06 -3.69 -5.50
N ILE A 49 8.36 -2.55 -6.12
CA ILE A 49 9.70 -1.91 -6.06
C ILE A 49 9.67 -0.47 -5.55
N ASP A 50 8.57 0.25 -5.76
CA ASP A 50 8.39 1.60 -5.27
C ASP A 50 6.92 1.89 -4.97
N VAL A 51 6.66 2.87 -4.11
CA VAL A 51 5.31 3.34 -3.80
C VAL A 51 5.30 4.85 -3.55
N ALA A 52 4.42 5.54 -4.27
CA ALA A 52 4.16 6.96 -4.11
C ALA A 52 2.76 7.20 -3.55
N GLY A 53 2.61 8.23 -2.72
CA GLY A 53 1.30 8.66 -2.19
C GLY A 53 1.28 8.88 -0.69
N ASP A 54 0.08 8.78 -0.10
CA ASP A 54 -0.12 9.01 1.33
C ASP A 54 0.35 7.79 2.14
N GLN A 55 1.43 7.94 2.90
CA GLN A 55 1.87 6.92 3.85
C GLN A 55 1.06 7.02 5.14
N SER A 56 0.41 5.92 5.54
CA SER A 56 -0.23 5.82 6.84
C SER A 56 0.82 5.71 7.93
N ARG A 57 0.86 6.70 8.83
CA ARG A 57 1.76 6.73 10.00
C ARG A 57 1.36 5.77 11.12
N LYS A 58 0.31 4.96 10.93
CA LYS A 58 -0.13 4.03 11.98
C LYS A 58 0.94 2.94 12.14
N LYS A 59 1.75 3.08 13.20
CA LYS A 59 2.58 1.98 13.73
C LYS A 59 1.67 0.76 13.82
N THR A 60 2.07 -0.30 13.14
CA THR A 60 1.50 -1.65 13.14
C THR A 60 0.92 -2.01 14.52
N ARG A 61 -0.33 -1.61 14.74
CA ARG A 61 -1.13 -2.11 15.84
C ARG A 61 -2.28 -2.80 15.13
N PHE A 62 -2.01 -4.07 14.86
CA PHE A 62 -2.96 -5.08 14.43
C PHE A 62 -4.33 -4.75 15.02
N TRP A 63 -5.28 -4.49 14.13
CA TRP A 63 -6.67 -4.50 14.50
C TRP A 63 -7.00 -5.93 14.93
N GLY A 64 -7.34 -6.07 16.21
CA GLY A 64 -7.97 -7.28 16.75
C GLY A 64 -9.43 -7.35 16.37
#